data_AF-A0A7Y3FUU8-F1
#
_entry.id   AF-A0A7Y3FUU8-F1
#
_cell.length_a   1.000
_cell.length_b   1.000
_cell.length_c   1.000
_cell.angle_alpha   90.00
_cell.angle_beta   90.00
_cell.angle_gamma   90.00
#
_symmetry.space_group_name_H-M   'P 1'
#
loop_
_entity.id
_entity.type
_entity.pdbx_description
1 polymer ?
#
loop_
_entity_poly.entity_id
_entity_poly.type
_entity_poly.pdbx_seq_one_letter_code
_entity_poly.pdbx_strand_id
1 'polypeptide(L)'
;GFDAGLFNKVNLEVSYYNRVVSDLLLSRVLPTSTGFGSETTNLADLKNEGVEVGITVNPVQNENFFWSSNINWWFNRSEITRLDVPAFPQPGAGFGLGLGTFYIEEGQPVTQLAGNVDGVPTQIGNVEPDFQMGFFNNFTIAKQFDVSFLLQWKKGGDNLNLSRLLTDLGGTSPDLDTPEGIARNASPIAAVRFVEPAGYLRLREAAVYYRLPSSALAFFGDAVTGIKLGVSGRNIFTITDYSSYDPETSTNGGAGLSSGIEVTPFPSTKQFYFHLNVNF
;
A
#
# COMPACT_ATOMS: atom_id res chain seq x y z
N GLY A 1 -0.41 -9.27 -23.30
CA GLY A 1 0.90 -8.81 -22.84
C GLY A 1 1.81 -8.58 -24.03
N PHE A 2 2.90 -7.87 -23.79
CA PHE A 2 4.01 -7.66 -24.69
C PHE A 2 5.30 -7.87 -23.91
N ASP A 3 6.21 -8.65 -24.49
CA ASP A 3 7.48 -9.00 -23.86
C ASP A 3 8.62 -8.74 -24.85
N ALA A 4 9.67 -8.06 -24.40
CA ALA A 4 10.82 -7.73 -25.23
C ALA A 4 12.13 -7.77 -24.43
N GLY A 5 13.10 -8.51 -24.97
CA GLY A 5 14.47 -8.54 -24.48
C GLY A 5 15.43 -7.83 -25.43
N LEU A 6 16.37 -7.08 -24.89
CA LEU A 6 17.44 -6.42 -25.66
C LEU A 6 18.82 -6.73 -25.06
N PHE A 7 19.72 -7.25 -25.89
CA PHE A 7 21.12 -7.56 -25.57
C PHE A 7 21.35 -8.42 -24.31
N ASN A 8 20.35 -9.21 -23.89
CA ASN A 8 20.33 -9.91 -22.59
C ASN A 8 20.56 -9.00 -21.38
N LYS A 9 20.39 -7.68 -21.55
CA LYS A 9 20.62 -6.66 -20.53
C LYS A 9 19.36 -5.93 -20.13
N VAL A 10 18.37 -5.87 -21.01
CA VAL A 10 17.08 -5.23 -20.73
C VAL A 10 16.00 -6.25 -21.03
N ASN A 11 15.10 -6.45 -20.08
CA ASN A 11 13.84 -7.15 -20.27
C ASN A 11 12.70 -6.18 -19.95
N LEU A 12 11.72 -6.11 -20.83
CA LEU A 12 10.51 -5.32 -20.68
C LEU A 12 9.32 -6.25 -20.81
N GLU A 13 8.43 -6.19 -19.83
CA GLU A 13 7.19 -6.95 -19.77
C GLU A 13 6.05 -5.95 -19.56
N VAL A 14 5.05 -5.96 -20.42
CA VAL A 14 3.89 -5.07 -20.33
C VAL A 14 2.61 -5.89 -20.44
N SER A 15 1.74 -5.76 -19.46
CA SER A 15 0.44 -6.41 -19.45
C SER A 15 -0.65 -5.38 -19.25
N TYR A 16 -1.61 -5.35 -20.18
CA TYR A 16 -2.90 -4.69 -19.97
C TYR A 16 -3.92 -5.75 -19.61
N TYR A 17 -4.77 -5.46 -18.63
CA TYR A 17 -5.89 -6.31 -18.27
C TYR A 17 -7.18 -5.49 -18.16
N ASN A 18 -8.28 -6.17 -18.48
CA ASN A 18 -9.63 -5.74 -18.20
C ASN A 18 -10.38 -6.97 -17.69
N ARG A 19 -10.63 -6.99 -16.38
CA ARG A 19 -11.22 -8.10 -15.66
C ARG A 19 -12.62 -7.71 -15.21
N VAL A 20 -13.61 -8.44 -15.71
CA VAL A 20 -14.99 -8.35 -15.24
C VAL A 20 -15.27 -9.51 -14.29
N VAL A 21 -15.82 -9.19 -13.12
CA VAL A 21 -16.31 -10.15 -12.14
C VAL A 21 -17.81 -9.97 -12.06
N SER A 22 -18.55 -10.94 -12.60
CA SER A 22 -20.01 -10.92 -12.57
C SER A 22 -20.55 -11.61 -11.33
N ASP A 23 -21.75 -11.21 -10.92
CA ASP A 23 -22.49 -11.81 -9.81
C ASP A 23 -21.67 -11.81 -8.51
N LEU A 24 -21.05 -10.68 -8.19
CA LEU A 24 -20.27 -10.49 -6.98
C LEU A 24 -21.17 -10.67 -5.75
N LEU A 25 -20.74 -11.56 -4.86
CA LEU A 25 -21.35 -11.73 -3.54
C LEU A 25 -20.99 -10.55 -2.66
N LEU A 26 -22.00 -9.75 -2.31
CA LEU A 26 -21.85 -8.63 -1.38
C LEU A 26 -22.79 -8.82 -0.18
N SER A 27 -22.30 -8.42 0.99
CA SER A 27 -23.10 -8.40 2.22
C SER A 27 -23.66 -7.00 2.44
N ARG A 28 -24.96 -6.89 2.69
CA ARG A 28 -25.62 -5.62 3.06
C ARG A 28 -26.45 -5.79 4.33
N VAL A 29 -26.65 -4.69 5.06
CA VAL A 29 -27.58 -4.64 6.19
C VAL A 29 -29.00 -4.51 5.66
N LEU A 30 -29.94 -5.27 6.24
CA LEU A 30 -31.36 -5.20 5.90
C LEU A 30 -32.15 -4.40 6.96
N PRO A 31 -33.33 -3.83 6.61
CA PRO A 31 -34.22 -3.27 7.60
C PRO A 31 -34.61 -4.31 8.65
N THR A 32 -34.62 -3.91 9.93
CA THR A 32 -34.93 -4.82 11.05
C THR A 32 -36.33 -5.43 10.97
N SER A 33 -37.26 -4.78 10.27
CA SER A 33 -38.62 -5.29 10.00
C SER A 33 -38.64 -6.58 9.17
N THR A 34 -37.55 -6.91 8.47
CA THR A 34 -37.42 -8.16 7.71
C THR A 34 -37.17 -9.38 8.60
N GLY A 35 -36.75 -9.18 9.86
CA GLY A 35 -36.36 -10.26 10.79
C GLY A 35 -34.93 -10.77 10.61
N PHE A 36 -34.16 -10.20 9.67
CA PHE A 36 -32.75 -10.55 9.42
C PHE A 36 -31.85 -9.33 9.62
N GLY A 37 -30.60 -9.55 10.05
CA GLY A 37 -29.61 -8.47 10.28
C GLY A 37 -28.79 -8.11 9.03
N SER A 38 -28.53 -9.08 8.17
CA SER A 38 -27.81 -8.90 6.91
C SER A 38 -28.19 -9.98 5.90
N GLU A 39 -27.89 -9.71 4.64
CA GLU A 39 -28.02 -10.64 3.52
C GLU A 39 -26.72 -10.64 2.73
N THR A 40 -26.29 -11.81 2.25
CA THR A 40 -25.19 -11.95 1.29
C THR A 40 -25.71 -12.63 0.04
N THR A 41 -25.69 -11.93 -1.08
CA THR A 41 -26.19 -12.45 -2.36
C THR A 41 -25.45 -11.79 -3.53
N ASN A 42 -25.68 -12.32 -4.73
CA ASN A 42 -25.10 -11.82 -5.97
C ASN A 42 -25.79 -10.50 -6.31
N LEU A 43 -25.11 -9.38 -6.09
CA LEU A 43 -25.74 -8.04 -6.17
C LEU A 43 -25.06 -7.09 -7.15
N ALA A 44 -23.83 -7.38 -7.56
CA ALA A 44 -23.04 -6.42 -8.31
C ALA A 44 -22.14 -7.07 -9.35
N ASP A 45 -21.75 -6.29 -10.36
CA ASP A 45 -20.63 -6.61 -11.23
C ASP A 45 -19.50 -5.61 -11.02
N LEU A 46 -18.27 -6.11 -10.95
CA LEU A 46 -17.06 -5.31 -10.75
C LEU A 46 -16.15 -5.42 -11.96
N LYS A 47 -15.76 -4.28 -12.53
CA LYS A 47 -14.71 -4.19 -13.54
C LYS A 47 -13.43 -3.69 -12.87
N ASN A 48 -12.31 -4.32 -13.21
CA ASN A 48 -10.97 -3.87 -12.88
C ASN A 48 -10.16 -3.74 -14.17
N GLU A 49 -9.62 -2.56 -14.44
CA GLU A 49 -8.75 -2.34 -15.60
C GLU A 49 -7.42 -1.73 -15.18
N GLY A 50 -6.35 -2.15 -15.83
CA GLY A 50 -5.03 -1.71 -15.41
C GLY A 50 -3.93 -2.09 -16.38
N VAL A 51 -2.76 -1.51 -16.11
CA VAL A 51 -1.52 -1.83 -16.80
C VAL A 51 -0.48 -2.19 -15.75
N GLU A 52 0.28 -3.23 -16.05
CA GLU A 52 1.46 -3.67 -15.31
C GLU A 52 2.67 -3.60 -16.25
N VAL A 53 3.74 -2.98 -15.77
CA VAL A 53 5.00 -2.82 -16.49
C VAL A 53 6.12 -3.34 -15.60
N GLY A 54 6.82 -4.37 -16.06
CA GLY A 54 8.05 -4.88 -15.47
C GLY A 54 9.23 -4.50 -16.35
N ILE A 55 10.27 -3.92 -15.77
CA ILE A 55 11.53 -3.63 -16.45
C ILE A 55 12.67 -4.18 -15.61
N THR A 56 13.42 -5.12 -16.17
CA THR A 56 14.70 -5.57 -15.61
C THR A 56 15.83 -5.03 -16.46
N VAL A 57 16.77 -4.33 -15.82
CA VAL A 57 17.99 -3.83 -16.45
C VAL A 57 19.19 -4.41 -15.72
N ASN A 58 20.15 -4.95 -16.47
CA ASN A 58 21.44 -5.42 -16.00
C ASN A 58 22.55 -4.55 -16.64
N PRO A 59 22.80 -3.32 -16.16
CA PRO A 59 23.70 -2.39 -16.84
C PRO A 59 25.13 -2.94 -16.93
N VAL A 60 25.60 -3.55 -15.85
CA VAL A 60 26.95 -4.12 -15.73
C VAL A 60 26.88 -5.55 -15.22
N GLN A 61 27.56 -6.44 -15.92
CA GLN A 61 27.73 -7.84 -15.56
C GLN A 61 29.15 -8.27 -15.93
N ASN A 62 30.08 -8.08 -15.01
CA ASN A 62 31.45 -8.56 -15.12
C ASN A 62 31.85 -9.29 -13.83
N GLU A 63 33.06 -9.83 -13.79
CA GLU A 63 33.50 -10.64 -12.65
C GLU A 63 33.56 -9.92 -11.31
N ASN A 64 33.83 -8.61 -11.32
CA ASN A 64 34.08 -7.82 -10.10
C ASN A 64 32.93 -6.86 -9.78
N PHE A 65 31.97 -6.71 -10.67
CA PHE A 65 30.81 -5.87 -10.47
C PHE A 65 29.62 -6.41 -11.26
N PHE A 66 28.57 -6.74 -10.51
CA PHE A 66 27.26 -7.05 -11.03
C PHE A 66 26.28 -6.00 -10.53
N TRP A 67 25.41 -5.52 -11.41
CA TRP A 67 24.29 -4.66 -11.06
C TRP A 67 23.05 -5.12 -11.81
N SER A 68 21.99 -5.42 -11.06
CA SER A 68 20.65 -5.61 -11.57
C SER A 68 19.69 -4.60 -10.94
N SER A 69 18.84 -4.02 -11.78
CA SER A 69 17.81 -3.07 -11.43
C SER A 69 16.48 -3.60 -11.94
N ASN A 70 15.47 -3.63 -11.07
CA ASN A 70 14.13 -4.14 -11.38
C ASN A 70 13.12 -3.05 -11.01
N ILE A 71 12.35 -2.61 -11.99
CA ILE A 71 11.27 -1.65 -11.83
C ILE A 71 9.97 -2.39 -12.13
N ASN A 72 9.06 -2.42 -11.17
CA ASN A 72 7.70 -2.87 -11.37
C ASN A 72 6.80 -1.67 -11.18
N TRP A 73 6.02 -1.29 -12.18
CA TRP A 73 5.06 -0.19 -12.12
C TRP A 73 3.69 -0.70 -12.50
N TRP A 74 2.65 -0.31 -11.78
CA TRP A 74 1.29 -0.73 -12.09
C TRP A 74 0.24 0.26 -11.62
N PHE A 75 -0.92 0.21 -12.27
CA PHE A 75 -2.15 0.80 -11.74
C PHE A 75 -3.33 -0.15 -11.96
N ASN A 76 -4.37 0.03 -11.16
CA ASN A 76 -5.67 -0.60 -11.30
C ASN A 76 -6.73 0.49 -11.17
N ARG A 77 -7.83 0.35 -11.90
CA ARG A 77 -9.05 1.14 -11.74
C ARG A 77 -10.20 0.19 -11.57
N SER A 78 -10.82 0.27 -10.41
CA SER A 78 -12.02 -0.48 -10.09
C SER A 78 -13.26 0.35 -10.42
N GLU A 79 -14.33 -0.31 -10.86
CA GLU A 79 -15.64 0.29 -11.11
C GLU A 79 -16.74 -0.74 -10.87
N ILE A 80 -17.73 -0.39 -10.05
CA ILE A 80 -18.96 -1.18 -9.92
C ILE A 80 -19.84 -0.89 -11.14
N THR A 81 -19.92 -1.84 -12.06
CA THR A 81 -20.60 -1.67 -13.35
C THR A 81 -22.09 -2.04 -13.33
N ARG A 82 -22.54 -2.76 -12.30
CA ARG A 82 -23.94 -3.10 -12.05
C ARG A 82 -24.16 -3.19 -10.56
N LEU A 83 -25.28 -2.67 -10.07
CA LEU A 83 -25.76 -2.90 -8.71
C LEU A 83 -27.29 -3.12 -8.72
N ASP A 84 -27.74 -4.33 -8.37
CA ASP A 84 -29.16 -4.72 -8.45
C ASP A 84 -30.02 -4.11 -7.32
N VAL A 85 -29.42 -3.29 -6.45
CA VAL A 85 -30.03 -2.71 -5.25
C VAL A 85 -29.60 -1.25 -5.08
N PRO A 86 -30.32 -0.43 -4.29
CA PRO A 86 -29.85 0.92 -3.96
C PRO A 86 -28.45 0.90 -3.33
N ALA A 87 -27.67 1.94 -3.60
CA ALA A 87 -26.33 2.11 -3.03
C ALA A 87 -26.35 2.04 -1.50
N PHE A 88 -25.31 1.44 -0.92
CA PHE A 88 -25.29 1.15 0.51
C PHE A 88 -23.88 1.23 1.12
N PRO A 89 -23.77 1.57 2.41
CA PRO A 89 -22.49 1.54 3.11
C PRO A 89 -22.04 0.08 3.30
N GLN A 90 -20.77 -0.20 3.01
CA GLN A 90 -20.22 -1.53 3.19
C GLN A 90 -20.20 -1.89 4.70
N PRO A 91 -20.87 -2.98 5.13
CA PRO A 91 -20.93 -3.32 6.54
C PRO A 91 -19.55 -3.55 7.15
N GLY A 92 -19.29 -2.95 8.31
CA GLY A 92 -18.01 -3.08 9.01
C GLY A 92 -16.85 -2.28 8.39
N ALA A 93 -17.10 -1.49 7.35
CA ALA A 93 -16.08 -0.73 6.63
C ALA A 93 -16.22 0.78 6.82
N GLY A 94 -16.29 1.22 8.08
CA GLY A 94 -16.35 2.64 8.44
C GLY A 94 -17.35 2.92 9.55
N PHE A 95 -17.69 4.19 9.71
CA PHE A 95 -18.52 4.71 10.82
C PHE A 95 -19.76 5.44 10.31
N GLY A 96 -20.31 4.95 9.19
CA GLY A 96 -21.43 5.56 8.48
C GLY A 96 -21.05 6.85 7.77
N LEU A 97 -22.01 7.50 7.12
CA LEU A 97 -21.75 8.69 6.29
C LEU A 97 -21.30 9.92 7.11
N GLY A 98 -21.60 9.98 8.42
CA GLY A 98 -21.20 11.12 9.25
C GLY A 98 -19.69 11.22 9.46
N LEU A 99 -19.04 10.07 9.68
CA LEU A 99 -17.60 9.98 9.91
C LEU A 99 -16.84 9.36 8.74
N GLY A 100 -17.52 8.75 7.78
CA GLY A 100 -16.98 8.20 6.56
C GLY A 100 -17.04 6.68 6.54
N THR A 101 -17.28 6.13 5.35
CA THR A 101 -17.45 4.69 5.12
C THR A 101 -17.06 4.33 3.70
N PHE A 102 -16.65 3.09 3.48
CA PHE A 102 -16.72 2.51 2.15
C PHE A 102 -18.18 2.41 1.71
N TYR A 103 -18.42 2.72 0.44
CA TYR A 103 -19.76 2.83 -0.11
C TYR A 103 -19.83 2.10 -1.44
N ILE A 104 -20.85 1.25 -1.58
CA ILE A 104 -21.07 0.45 -2.79
C ILE A 104 -22.11 1.19 -3.62
N GLU A 105 -21.71 1.65 -4.79
CA GLU A 105 -22.54 2.45 -5.70
C GLU A 105 -22.13 2.17 -7.15
N GLU A 106 -23.13 2.01 -8.02
CA GLU A 106 -22.90 1.81 -9.46
C GLU A 106 -22.21 3.04 -10.09
N GLY A 107 -21.26 2.81 -10.97
CA GLY A 107 -20.44 3.83 -11.63
C GLY A 107 -19.29 4.38 -10.78
N GLN A 108 -19.11 3.89 -9.54
CA GLN A 108 -18.07 4.35 -8.63
C GLN A 108 -16.97 3.30 -8.40
N PRO A 109 -15.76 3.72 -7.99
CA PRO A 109 -14.72 2.79 -7.54
C PRO A 109 -15.20 1.96 -6.35
N VAL A 110 -14.85 0.67 -6.33
CA VAL A 110 -15.22 -0.21 -5.21
C VAL A 110 -14.57 0.21 -3.89
N THR A 111 -13.45 0.94 -3.99
CA THR A 111 -12.66 1.47 -2.88
C THR A 111 -12.99 2.93 -2.53
N GLN A 112 -14.12 3.46 -3.02
CA GLN A 112 -14.53 4.82 -2.69
C GLN A 112 -14.81 4.97 -1.19
N LEU A 113 -14.48 6.15 -0.68
CA LEU A 113 -14.91 6.64 0.62
C LEU A 113 -16.06 7.61 0.38
N ALA A 114 -17.18 7.41 1.08
CA ALA A 114 -18.32 8.32 1.06
C ALA A 114 -18.56 8.96 2.42
N GLY A 115 -19.02 10.20 2.39
CA GLY A 115 -19.47 10.97 3.54
C GLY A 115 -20.80 11.66 3.26
N ASN A 116 -21.38 12.22 4.30
CA ASN A 116 -22.57 13.06 4.19
C ASN A 116 -22.13 14.49 3.85
N VAL A 117 -22.53 14.99 2.68
CA VAL A 117 -22.40 16.39 2.28
C VAL A 117 -23.82 16.92 2.09
N ASP A 118 -24.26 17.84 2.95
CA ASP A 118 -25.58 18.48 2.90
C ASP A 118 -26.79 17.52 2.86
N GLY A 119 -26.69 16.38 3.56
CA GLY A 119 -27.72 15.35 3.61
C GLY A 119 -27.59 14.28 2.52
N VAL A 120 -26.61 14.40 1.63
CA VAL A 120 -26.43 13.53 0.46
C VAL A 120 -25.17 12.67 0.63
N PRO A 121 -25.27 11.33 0.50
CA PRO A 121 -24.09 10.48 0.38
C PRO A 121 -23.27 10.93 -0.84
N THR A 122 -22.03 11.33 -0.60
CA THR A 122 -21.14 11.87 -1.64
C THR A 122 -19.78 11.20 -1.51
N GLN A 123 -19.18 10.85 -2.65
CA GLN A 123 -17.80 10.41 -2.69
C GLN A 123 -16.88 11.54 -2.21
N ILE A 124 -16.10 11.26 -1.17
CA ILE A 124 -15.17 12.22 -0.55
C ILE A 124 -13.70 11.82 -0.74
N GLY A 125 -13.43 10.60 -1.22
CA GLY A 125 -12.08 10.12 -1.51
C GLY A 125 -12.09 8.73 -2.14
N ASN A 126 -10.92 8.23 -2.49
CA ASN A 126 -10.75 6.89 -3.02
C ASN A 126 -9.43 6.29 -2.54
N VAL A 127 -9.45 5.10 -1.92
CA VAL A 127 -8.22 4.49 -1.39
C VAL A 127 -7.29 3.95 -2.50
N GLU A 128 -7.87 3.63 -3.66
CA GLU A 128 -7.11 3.12 -4.80
C GLU A 128 -6.07 4.16 -5.27
N PRO A 129 -4.78 3.79 -5.34
CA PRO A 129 -3.74 4.71 -5.77
C PRO A 129 -3.81 5.02 -7.26
N ASP A 130 -3.26 6.17 -7.65
CA ASP A 130 -3.09 6.54 -9.05
C ASP A 130 -2.20 5.53 -9.75
N PHE A 131 -1.09 5.16 -9.09
CA PHE A 131 -0.21 4.07 -9.47
C PHE A 131 0.64 3.63 -8.28
N GLN A 132 1.29 2.48 -8.44
CA GLN A 132 2.30 1.97 -7.54
C GLN A 132 3.56 1.58 -8.31
N MET A 133 4.70 1.65 -7.63
CA MET A 133 5.98 1.29 -8.19
C MET A 133 6.89 0.65 -7.14
N GLY A 134 7.53 -0.45 -7.50
CA GLY A 134 8.67 -1.02 -6.78
C GLY A 134 9.94 -0.80 -7.60
N PHE A 135 10.99 -0.29 -6.98
CA PHE A 135 12.31 -0.11 -7.57
C PHE A 135 13.35 -0.84 -6.73
N PHE A 136 13.72 -2.03 -7.19
CA PHE A 136 14.67 -2.92 -6.54
C PHE A 136 16.03 -2.87 -7.24
N ASN A 137 17.11 -2.74 -6.46
CA ASN A 137 18.47 -2.81 -6.97
C ASN A 137 19.27 -3.83 -6.18
N ASN A 138 20.11 -4.56 -6.88
CA ASN A 138 21.06 -5.52 -6.34
C ASN A 138 22.42 -5.30 -7.00
N PHE A 139 23.45 -5.19 -6.15
CA PHE A 139 24.84 -5.06 -6.54
C PHE A 139 25.65 -6.19 -5.91
N THR A 140 26.53 -6.81 -6.68
CA THR A 140 27.65 -7.60 -6.14
C THR A 140 28.96 -6.90 -6.50
N ILE A 141 29.75 -6.53 -5.50
CA ILE A 141 30.99 -5.76 -5.65
C ILE A 141 32.17 -6.63 -5.19
N ALA A 142 33.17 -6.73 -6.05
CA ALA A 142 34.41 -7.50 -5.89
C ALA A 142 34.24 -9.00 -5.56
N LYS A 143 33.03 -9.55 -5.70
CA LYS A 143 32.62 -10.90 -5.26
C LYS A 143 32.42 -11.04 -3.74
N GLN A 144 32.75 -10.02 -2.93
CA GLN A 144 32.58 -10.08 -1.47
C GLN A 144 31.37 -9.31 -0.95
N PHE A 145 31.01 -8.18 -1.55
CA PHE A 145 29.92 -7.36 -1.05
C PHE A 145 28.65 -7.60 -1.86
N ASP A 146 27.55 -7.92 -1.18
CA ASP A 146 26.21 -7.85 -1.77
C ASP A 146 25.49 -6.65 -1.15
N VAL A 147 25.01 -5.73 -1.98
CA VAL A 147 24.23 -4.57 -1.55
C VAL A 147 22.89 -4.61 -2.26
N SER A 148 21.80 -4.45 -1.54
CA SER A 148 20.48 -4.38 -2.15
C SER A 148 19.60 -3.34 -1.47
N PHE A 149 18.69 -2.75 -2.24
CA PHE A 149 17.64 -1.91 -1.68
C PHE A 149 16.36 -2.00 -2.51
N LEU A 150 15.23 -1.78 -1.84
CA LEU A 150 13.89 -1.69 -2.42
C LEU A 150 13.25 -0.37 -2.02
N LEU A 151 13.03 0.51 -3.01
CA LEU A 151 12.17 1.67 -2.88
C LEU A 151 10.77 1.30 -3.35
N GLN A 152 9.75 1.65 -2.55
CA GLN A 152 8.35 1.50 -2.89
C GLN A 152 7.71 2.89 -2.99
N TRP A 153 7.03 3.17 -4.08
CA TRP A 153 6.29 4.42 -4.28
C TRP A 153 4.82 4.09 -4.52
N LYS A 154 3.94 4.56 -3.64
CA LYS A 154 2.50 4.64 -3.87
C LYS A 154 2.15 6.10 -4.15
N LYS A 155 1.65 6.41 -5.35
CA LYS A 155 1.20 7.77 -5.68
C LYS A 155 -0.33 7.81 -5.70
N GLY A 156 -0.88 8.86 -5.10
CA GLY A 156 -2.33 9.05 -5.01
C GLY A 156 -2.98 8.10 -4.01
N GLY A 157 -4.31 8.06 -4.08
CA GLY A 157 -5.16 7.41 -3.10
C GLY A 157 -5.30 8.24 -1.82
N ASP A 158 -6.44 8.09 -1.16
CA ASP A 158 -6.80 8.80 0.05
C ASP A 158 -7.11 7.82 1.17
N ASN A 159 -6.79 8.21 2.40
CA ASN A 159 -7.22 7.50 3.60
C ASN A 159 -8.12 8.43 4.42
N LEU A 160 -9.03 7.84 5.20
CA LEU A 160 -9.81 8.52 6.21
C LEU A 160 -9.12 8.41 7.57
N ASN A 161 -8.48 9.50 7.99
CA ASN A 161 -7.72 9.65 9.23
C ASN A 161 -8.60 10.10 10.40
N LEU A 162 -9.32 9.18 11.02
CA LEU A 162 -10.08 9.47 12.23
C LEU A 162 -9.20 9.52 13.50
N SER A 163 -7.92 9.15 13.44
CA SER A 163 -6.97 9.50 14.50
C SER A 163 -6.90 11.01 14.68
N ARG A 164 -6.89 11.78 13.58
CA ARG A 164 -6.88 13.25 13.63
C ARG A 164 -8.14 13.81 14.28
N LEU A 165 -9.30 13.21 14.06
CA LEU A 165 -10.52 13.58 14.78
C LEU A 165 -10.33 13.44 16.30
N LEU A 166 -9.73 12.34 16.76
CA LEU A 166 -9.48 12.13 18.19
C LEU A 166 -8.46 13.11 18.76
N THR A 167 -7.37 13.40 18.04
CA THR A 167 -6.37 14.37 18.49
C THR A 167 -6.90 15.81 18.44
N ASP A 168 -7.79 16.14 17.50
CA ASP A 168 -8.48 17.44 17.45
C ASP A 168 -9.39 17.62 18.66
N LEU A 169 -10.25 16.63 18.94
CA LEU A 169 -11.11 16.63 20.12
C LEU A 169 -10.31 16.66 21.43
N GLY A 170 -9.15 16.03 21.45
CA GLY A 170 -8.22 16.02 22.57
C GLY A 170 -7.36 17.29 22.69
N GLY A 171 -7.36 18.18 21.71
CA GLY A 171 -6.48 19.34 21.67
C GLY A 171 -4.99 18.99 21.56
N THR A 172 -4.66 17.85 20.95
CA THR A 172 -3.29 17.32 20.82
C THR A 172 -2.81 17.19 19.38
N SER A 173 -3.62 17.61 18.40
CA SER A 173 -3.20 17.65 17.00
C SER A 173 -1.96 18.55 16.82
N PRO A 174 -0.91 18.10 16.10
CA PRO A 174 0.30 18.90 15.91
C PRO A 174 0.08 20.24 15.22
N ASP A 175 -0.97 20.34 14.40
CA ASP A 175 -1.32 21.52 13.61
C ASP A 175 -2.43 22.38 14.26
N LEU A 176 -2.80 22.13 15.52
CA LEU A 176 -3.97 22.73 16.16
C LEU A 176 -4.00 24.27 16.10
N ASP A 177 -2.85 24.90 16.34
CA ASP A 177 -2.71 26.37 16.41
C ASP A 177 -2.45 27.04 15.04
N THR A 178 -2.34 26.23 13.97
CA THR A 178 -2.20 26.77 12.62
C THR A 178 -3.54 27.33 12.12
N PRO A 179 -3.55 28.28 11.16
CA PRO A 179 -4.80 28.74 10.54
C PRO A 179 -5.67 27.60 10.01
N GLU A 180 -5.04 26.57 9.44
CA GLU A 180 -5.68 25.37 8.92
C GLU A 180 -6.33 24.54 10.05
N GLY A 181 -5.60 24.31 11.15
CA GLY A 181 -6.09 23.59 12.33
C GLY A 181 -7.25 24.32 13.02
N ILE A 182 -7.16 25.64 13.16
CA ILE A 182 -8.22 26.49 13.73
C ILE A 182 -9.47 26.45 12.84
N ALA A 183 -9.32 26.62 11.53
CA ALA A 183 -10.44 26.57 10.58
C ALA A 183 -11.12 25.19 10.55
N ARG A 184 -10.32 24.11 10.59
CA ARG A 184 -10.82 22.74 10.68
C ARG A 184 -11.65 22.56 11.95
N ASN A 185 -11.13 22.96 13.11
CA ASN A 185 -11.81 22.80 14.40
C ASN A 185 -13.05 23.68 14.58
N ALA A 186 -13.09 24.84 13.92
CA ALA A 186 -14.26 25.73 13.94
C ALA A 186 -15.44 25.19 13.08
N SER A 187 -15.19 24.23 12.20
CA SER A 187 -16.22 23.65 11.32
C SER A 187 -16.94 22.47 11.98
N PRO A 188 -18.20 22.15 11.61
CA PRO A 188 -18.86 20.92 12.05
C PRO A 188 -18.04 19.66 11.72
N ILE A 189 -18.18 18.62 12.53
CA ILE A 189 -17.52 17.32 12.27
C ILE A 189 -18.19 16.69 11.05
N ALA A 190 -17.39 16.39 10.03
CA ALA A 190 -17.80 15.71 8.82
C ALA A 190 -16.63 14.90 8.28
N ALA A 191 -16.93 13.73 7.69
CA ALA A 191 -15.94 12.80 7.14
C ALA A 191 -14.91 13.47 6.21
N VAL A 192 -15.36 14.39 5.34
CA VAL A 192 -14.51 15.09 4.36
C VAL A 192 -13.32 15.84 4.98
N ARG A 193 -13.44 16.28 6.24
CA ARG A 193 -12.35 16.98 6.96
C ARG A 193 -11.13 16.10 7.23
N PHE A 194 -11.33 14.79 7.23
CA PHE A 194 -10.36 13.80 7.68
C PHE A 194 -9.92 12.88 6.54
N VAL A 195 -10.32 13.18 5.30
CA VAL A 195 -9.76 12.53 4.11
C VAL A 195 -8.41 13.17 3.83
N GLU A 196 -7.38 12.35 3.73
CA GLU A 196 -6.00 12.77 3.53
C GLU A 196 -5.32 11.99 2.42
N PRO A 197 -4.43 12.62 1.65
CA PRO A 197 -3.58 11.91 0.70
C PRO A 197 -2.76 10.82 1.40
N ALA A 198 -2.88 9.59 0.90
CA ALA A 198 -2.20 8.40 1.44
C ALA A 198 -1.01 7.96 0.59
N GLY A 199 -0.48 8.85 -0.25
CA GLY A 199 0.69 8.62 -1.07
C GLY A 199 1.98 8.65 -0.25
N TYR A 200 2.97 7.84 -0.63
CA TYR A 200 4.27 7.81 0.03
C TYR A 200 5.38 7.26 -0.86
N LEU A 201 6.62 7.63 -0.54
CA LEU A 201 7.85 6.96 -0.97
C LEU A 201 8.52 6.32 0.24
N ARG A 202 8.85 5.04 0.18
CA ARG A 202 9.41 4.27 1.30
C ARG A 202 10.65 3.48 0.89
N LEU A 203 11.70 3.55 1.70
CA LEU A 203 12.77 2.56 1.66
C LEU A 203 12.30 1.32 2.41
N ARG A 204 11.70 0.40 1.65
CA ARG A 204 11.03 -0.79 2.17
C ARG A 204 12.05 -1.75 2.77
N GLU A 205 13.15 -1.97 2.05
CA GLU A 205 14.23 -2.86 2.47
C GLU A 205 15.58 -2.29 2.01
N ALA A 206 16.61 -2.48 2.83
CA ALA A 206 17.99 -2.33 2.39
C ALA A 206 18.86 -3.33 3.14
N ALA A 207 19.88 -3.86 2.47
CA ALA A 207 20.80 -4.82 3.06
C ALA A 207 22.20 -4.67 2.49
N VAL A 208 23.18 -4.92 3.35
CA VAL A 208 24.59 -5.04 2.99
C VAL A 208 25.10 -6.33 3.62
N TYR A 209 25.69 -7.18 2.78
CA TYR A 209 26.34 -8.40 3.21
C TYR A 209 27.80 -8.42 2.74
N TYR A 210 28.65 -9.04 3.55
CA TYR A 210 30.03 -9.30 3.26
C TYR A 210 30.32 -10.80 3.35
N ARG A 211 30.82 -11.37 2.26
CA ARG A 211 31.29 -12.75 2.15
C ARG A 211 32.78 -12.76 2.43
N LEU A 212 33.21 -13.56 3.40
CA LEU A 212 34.63 -13.67 3.72
C LEU A 212 35.39 -14.26 2.51
N PRO A 213 36.56 -13.71 2.17
CA PRO A 213 37.40 -14.28 1.12
C PRO A 213 37.96 -15.62 1.57
N SER A 214 38.29 -16.50 0.61
CA SER A 214 38.83 -17.84 0.89
C SER A 214 40.09 -17.81 1.77
N SER A 215 40.90 -16.76 1.68
CA SER A 215 42.08 -16.56 2.53
C SER A 215 41.72 -16.39 4.02
N ALA A 216 40.59 -15.75 4.32
CA ALA A 216 40.10 -15.61 5.69
C ALA A 216 39.41 -16.89 6.19
N LEU A 217 38.82 -17.67 5.27
CA LEU A 217 38.21 -18.97 5.60
C LEU A 217 39.26 -20.02 6.01
N ALA A 218 40.48 -19.93 5.49
CA ALA A 218 41.57 -20.85 5.83
C ALA A 218 41.84 -20.96 7.35
N PHE A 219 41.53 -19.91 8.13
CA PHE A 219 41.60 -19.94 9.58
C PHE A 219 40.68 -21.01 10.22
N PHE A 220 39.55 -21.32 9.58
CA PHE A 220 38.54 -22.26 10.08
C PHE A 220 38.74 -23.69 9.55
N GLY A 221 39.78 -23.92 8.74
CA GLY A 221 40.07 -25.21 8.12
C GLY A 221 39.04 -25.61 7.06
N ASP A 222 39.07 -26.89 6.66
CA ASP A 222 38.24 -27.41 5.55
C ASP A 222 36.77 -27.64 5.93
N ALA A 223 36.42 -27.52 7.21
CA ALA A 223 35.07 -27.74 7.71
C ALA A 223 34.11 -26.57 7.45
N VAL A 224 34.61 -25.43 6.97
CA VAL A 224 33.80 -24.24 6.69
C VAL A 224 34.01 -23.81 5.24
N THR A 225 32.98 -23.97 4.42
CA THR A 225 32.99 -23.66 2.99
C THR A 225 32.60 -22.21 2.69
N GLY A 226 32.01 -21.49 3.66
CA GLY A 226 31.71 -20.07 3.49
C GLY A 226 31.18 -19.40 4.76
N ILE A 227 31.50 -18.11 4.91
CA ILE A 227 30.94 -17.25 5.95
C ILE A 227 30.42 -15.97 5.31
N LYS A 228 29.17 -15.61 5.59
CA LYS A 228 28.55 -14.36 5.15
C LYS A 228 27.97 -13.63 6.35
N LEU A 229 28.47 -12.41 6.57
CA LEU A 229 27.98 -11.47 7.56
C LEU A 229 27.07 -10.47 6.88
N GLY A 230 26.07 -9.94 7.58
CA GLY A 230 25.30 -8.84 7.01
C GLY A 230 24.46 -8.08 7.99
N VAL A 231 24.03 -6.91 7.54
CA VAL A 231 23.02 -6.09 8.19
C VAL A 231 21.92 -5.82 7.20
N SER A 232 20.67 -5.87 7.66
CA SER A 232 19.52 -5.47 6.85
C SER A 232 18.54 -4.65 7.66
N GLY A 233 17.71 -3.88 6.97
CA GLY A 233 16.62 -3.13 7.57
C GLY A 233 15.34 -3.26 6.76
N ARG A 234 14.21 -3.16 7.44
CA ARG A 234 12.86 -3.16 6.87
C ARG A 234 12.08 -1.94 7.35
N ASN A 235 11.32 -1.31 6.45
CA ASN A 235 10.60 -0.05 6.65
C ASN A 235 11.50 1.06 7.20
N ILE A 236 12.65 1.29 6.55
CA ILE A 236 13.74 2.11 7.08
C ILE A 236 13.35 3.60 7.18
N PHE A 237 12.69 4.14 6.17
CA PHE A 237 12.08 5.47 6.23
C PHE A 237 10.91 5.58 5.24
N THR A 238 9.98 6.49 5.54
CA THR A 238 8.81 6.83 4.72
C THR A 238 8.76 8.34 4.55
N ILE A 239 8.53 8.81 3.34
CA ILE A 239 8.26 10.20 2.98
C ILE A 239 6.80 10.25 2.55
N THR A 240 5.98 11.03 3.26
CA THR A 240 4.54 11.15 3.04
C THR A 240 4.03 12.47 3.62
N ASP A 241 2.94 12.98 3.07
CA ASP A 241 2.20 14.12 3.61
C ASP A 241 1.05 13.67 4.53
N TYR A 242 0.86 12.35 4.67
CA TYR A 242 -0.13 11.77 5.58
C TYR A 242 0.24 12.10 7.03
N SER A 243 -0.70 12.68 7.78
CA SER A 243 -0.40 13.31 9.07
C SER A 243 -0.42 12.34 10.27
N SER A 244 -0.98 11.14 10.10
CA SER A 244 -1.00 10.09 11.12
C SER A 244 0.23 9.18 11.01
N TYR A 245 0.27 8.09 11.79
CA TYR A 245 1.47 7.29 12.01
C TYR A 245 2.07 6.67 10.74
N ASP A 246 1.22 6.10 9.88
CA ASP A 246 1.65 5.45 8.64
C ASP A 246 0.46 5.36 7.65
N PRO A 247 0.59 5.83 6.39
CA PRO A 247 -0.47 5.73 5.39
C PRO A 247 -0.81 4.29 4.94
N GLU A 248 -0.04 3.28 5.34
CA GLU A 248 -0.31 1.86 5.06
C GLU A 248 -1.07 1.13 6.16
N THR A 249 -1.36 1.76 7.30
CA THR A 249 -2.07 1.10 8.40
C THR A 249 -3.57 1.43 8.39
N SER A 250 -4.38 0.51 8.90
CA SER A 250 -5.82 0.65 9.01
C SER A 250 -6.33 -0.11 10.22
N THR A 251 -7.33 0.44 10.92
CA THR A 251 -7.92 -0.17 12.12
C THR A 251 -8.67 -1.46 11.80
N ASN A 252 -9.22 -1.57 10.59
CA ASN A 252 -9.95 -2.75 10.13
C ASN A 252 -9.03 -3.83 9.52
N GLY A 253 -7.70 -3.61 9.56
CA GLY A 253 -6.70 -4.53 9.00
C GLY A 253 -6.65 -4.53 7.47
N GLY A 254 -6.17 -5.64 6.88
CA GLY A 254 -6.03 -5.81 5.42
C GLY A 254 -7.18 -6.59 4.77
N ALA A 255 -8.32 -6.76 5.45
CA ALA A 255 -9.42 -7.58 4.96
C ALA A 255 -10.37 -6.77 4.06
N GLY A 256 -10.34 -7.04 2.76
CA GLY A 256 -11.33 -6.55 1.79
C GLY A 256 -11.44 -5.01 1.70
N LEU A 257 -12.64 -4.53 1.40
CA LEU A 257 -13.00 -3.10 1.24
C LEU A 257 -13.08 -2.39 2.59
N SER A 258 -12.01 -2.45 3.38
CA SER A 258 -11.95 -1.77 4.69
C SER A 258 -10.58 -1.15 4.99
N SER A 259 -9.56 -1.43 4.17
CA SER A 259 -8.23 -0.85 4.28
C SER A 259 -8.24 0.60 3.81
N GLY A 260 -7.84 1.55 4.67
CA GLY A 260 -7.81 2.99 4.34
C GLY A 260 -8.66 3.86 5.26
N ILE A 261 -9.38 3.25 6.21
CA ILE A 261 -9.98 3.96 7.35
C ILE A 261 -9.19 3.61 8.59
N GLU A 262 -8.83 4.62 9.39
CA GLU A 262 -8.03 4.40 10.59
C GLU A 262 -8.46 5.27 11.78
N VAL A 263 -8.44 4.63 12.95
CA VAL A 263 -8.71 5.14 14.29
C VAL A 263 -7.62 4.55 15.18
N THR A 264 -6.54 5.31 15.37
CA THR A 264 -5.37 4.99 16.19
C THR A 264 -4.85 3.56 15.98
N PRO A 265 -4.52 3.15 14.74
CA PRO A 265 -4.03 1.81 14.45
C PRO A 265 -2.65 1.61 15.07
N PHE A 266 -2.24 0.35 15.23
CA PHE A 266 -0.84 0.07 15.55
C PHE A 266 0.06 0.57 14.41
N PRO A 267 1.11 1.35 14.73
CA PRO A 267 2.03 1.85 13.71
C PRO A 267 2.83 0.70 13.09
N SER A 268 3.27 0.88 11.85
CA SER A 268 4.22 -0.05 11.26
C SER A 268 5.55 -0.01 12.01
N THR A 269 6.28 -1.12 12.01
CA THR A 269 7.56 -1.23 12.71
C THR A 269 8.72 -1.03 11.75
N LYS A 270 9.72 -0.28 12.21
CA LYS A 270 11.05 -0.18 11.61
C LYS A 270 11.95 -1.22 12.27
N GLN A 271 12.55 -2.10 11.46
CA GLN A 271 13.28 -3.26 11.95
C GLN A 271 14.69 -3.26 11.38
N PHE A 272 15.66 -3.66 12.19
CA PHE A 272 17.06 -3.86 11.78
C PHE A 272 17.53 -5.23 12.25
N TYR A 273 18.31 -5.89 11.41
CA TYR A 273 18.75 -7.26 11.59
C TYR A 273 20.24 -7.36 11.39
N PHE A 274 20.87 -8.21 12.20
CA PHE A 274 22.20 -8.74 11.96
C PHE A 274 22.10 -10.19 11.52
N HIS A 275 22.92 -10.57 10.55
CA HIS A 275 22.92 -11.90 9.93
C HIS A 275 24.31 -12.52 10.01
N LEU A 276 24.36 -13.78 10.43
CA LEU A 276 25.52 -14.65 10.29
C LEU A 276 25.06 -15.93 9.59
N ASN A 277 25.62 -16.19 8.42
CA ASN A 277 25.42 -17.43 7.68
C ASN A 277 26.77 -18.15 7.58
N VAL A 278 26.79 -19.42 7.95
CA VAL A 278 27.96 -20.30 7.90
C VAL A 278 27.58 -21.54 7.12
N ASN A 279 28.36 -21.83 6.09
CA ASN A 279 28.26 -23.05 5.30
C ASN A 279 29.40 -23.99 5.70
N PHE A 280 29.07 -25.26 5.88
CA PHE A 280 30.01 -26.34 6.24
C PHE A 280 30.25 -27.26 5.05
#